data_AF-A0A1M4MMD7-F1
#
_entry.id   AF-A0A1M4MMD7-F1
#
_cell.length_a   1.000
_cell.length_b   1.000
_cell.length_c   1.000
_cell.angle_alpha   90.00
_cell.angle_beta   90.00
_cell.angle_gamma   90.00
#
_symmetry.space_group_name_H-M   'P 1'
#
loop_
_entity.id
_entity.type
_entity.pdbx_description
1 polymer ?
#
loop_
_entity_poly.entity_id
_entity_poly.type
_entity_poly.pdbx_seq_one_letter_code
_entity_poly.pdbx_strand_id
1 'polypeptide(L)'
;MIRCDRLTRIYNGIPAVDDLYVLSETHPKLYTMQKHICTCKMITTSTIPELSKLLAFLGNEQRLRILKSIAEEEKYAREISEEISISRTLVNIYLKQLERAGLVTGTSRVTDDPPLMRRYYRAVPFELVVSLDAIKKMEE
;
A
#
# COMPACT_ATOMS: atom_id res chain seq x y z
N MET A 1 -20.15 -6.52 6.68
CA MET A 1 -20.46 -5.48 5.66
C MET A 1 -20.09 -4.13 6.23
N ILE A 2 -18.93 -3.58 5.87
CA ILE A 2 -18.58 -2.18 6.18
C ILE A 2 -18.40 -1.49 4.83
N ARG A 3 -19.23 -0.49 4.54
CA ARG A 3 -19.17 0.34 3.34
C ARG A 3 -17.90 1.18 3.40
N CYS A 4 -17.01 1.03 2.44
CA CYS A 4 -15.88 1.94 2.24
C CYS A 4 -16.37 3.08 1.34
N ASP A 5 -16.61 4.25 1.94
CA ASP A 5 -16.91 5.48 1.20
C ASP A 5 -15.61 6.00 0.58
N ARG A 6 -15.37 5.69 -0.69
CA ARG A 6 -14.17 6.16 -1.41
C ARG A 6 -14.30 7.66 -1.72
N LEU A 7 -13.41 8.47 -1.14
CA LEU A 7 -13.11 9.83 -1.61
C LEU A 7 -12.17 9.73 -2.83
N THR A 8 -12.70 9.89 -4.04
CA THR A 8 -11.85 10.13 -5.23
C THR A 8 -11.50 11.62 -5.24
N ARG A 9 -10.21 11.97 -5.15
CA ARG A 9 -9.76 13.35 -5.36
C ARG A 9 -9.91 13.69 -6.84
N ILE A 10 -10.93 14.48 -7.18
CA ILE A 10 -11.09 15.07 -8.52
C ILE A 10 -10.68 16.54 -8.40
N TYR A 11 -9.66 16.97 -9.15
CA TYR A 11 -9.38 18.38 -9.37
C TYR A 11 -10.09 18.79 -10.67
N ASN A 12 -10.98 19.79 -10.62
CA ASN A 12 -11.65 20.40 -11.78
C ASN A 12 -12.18 19.40 -12.85
N GLY A 13 -12.86 18.33 -12.42
CA GLY A 13 -13.53 17.40 -13.33
C GLY A 13 -12.64 16.43 -14.12
N ILE A 14 -11.33 16.41 -13.86
CA ILE A 14 -10.40 15.49 -14.52
C ILE A 14 -9.98 14.40 -13.52
N PRO A 15 -10.17 13.10 -13.82
CA PRO A 15 -9.62 12.03 -13.00
C PRO A 15 -8.10 12.16 -13.03
N ALA A 16 -7.45 12.27 -11.86
CA ALA A 16 -6.00 12.37 -11.77
C ALA A 16 -5.36 11.05 -12.21
N VAL A 17 -5.19 10.89 -13.52
CA VAL A 17 -4.28 9.95 -14.17
C VAL A 17 -3.11 10.77 -14.70
N ASP A 18 -1.94 10.50 -14.12
CA ASP A 18 -0.60 10.81 -14.59
C ASP A 18 -0.13 12.28 -14.74
N ASP A 19 1.19 12.41 -14.59
CA ASP A 19 2.05 13.61 -14.56
C ASP A 19 1.65 14.78 -15.49
N LEU A 20 1.51 16.01 -14.94
CA LEU A 20 2.19 17.27 -15.36
C LEU A 20 1.67 18.52 -14.58
N TYR A 21 2.53 19.54 -14.52
CA TYR A 21 2.44 20.85 -13.84
C TYR A 21 1.17 21.73 -14.10
N VAL A 22 0.85 22.66 -13.19
CA VAL A 22 0.95 24.16 -13.30
C VAL A 22 0.14 24.89 -12.20
N LEU A 23 0.70 26.03 -11.75
CA LEU A 23 0.28 26.99 -10.71
C LEU A 23 -1.06 27.73 -11.01
N SER A 24 -1.87 28.01 -9.98
CA SER A 24 -2.48 29.34 -9.63
C SER A 24 -3.71 29.21 -8.72
N GLU A 25 -4.03 30.31 -8.04
CA GLU A 25 -4.80 30.43 -6.79
C GLU A 25 -6.34 30.41 -6.95
N THR A 26 -7.02 30.11 -5.84
CA THR A 26 -8.40 30.51 -5.42
C THR A 26 -9.65 29.62 -5.72
N HIS A 27 -10.37 29.30 -4.62
CA HIS A 27 -11.80 28.90 -4.48
C HIS A 27 -12.21 27.40 -4.64
N PRO A 28 -13.43 26.98 -4.21
CA PRO A 28 -13.73 26.21 -3.00
C PRO A 28 -14.04 24.72 -3.27
N LYS A 29 -13.58 23.83 -2.40
CA LYS A 29 -13.57 22.36 -2.60
C LYS A 29 -14.95 21.72 -2.37
N LEU A 30 -15.63 21.29 -3.43
CA LEU A 30 -16.83 20.44 -3.39
C LEU A 30 -16.48 19.00 -3.81
N TYR A 31 -16.80 18.01 -2.97
CA TYR A 31 -16.43 16.60 -3.15
C TYR A 31 -17.66 15.75 -3.55
N THR A 32 -17.56 14.92 -4.60
CA THR A 32 -18.62 13.98 -5.03
C THR A 32 -18.22 12.53 -4.79
N MET A 33 -19.17 11.70 -4.34
CA MET A 33 -18.98 10.34 -3.82
C MET A 33 -19.32 9.27 -4.89
N GLN A 34 -18.32 8.54 -5.41
CA GLN A 34 -18.55 7.38 -6.30
C GLN A 34 -18.32 6.08 -5.51
N LYS A 35 -19.40 5.33 -5.25
CA LYS A 35 -19.39 4.08 -4.48
C LYS A 35 -18.82 2.93 -5.32
N HIS A 36 -17.57 2.54 -5.08
CA HIS A 36 -17.02 1.25 -5.52
C HIS A 36 -16.93 0.27 -4.34
N ILE A 37 -17.29 -0.99 -4.59
CA ILE A 37 -17.13 -2.08 -3.61
C ILE A 37 -15.62 -2.37 -3.51
N CYS A 38 -14.97 -1.79 -2.50
CA CYS A 38 -13.56 -2.03 -2.21
C CYS A 38 -13.42 -2.83 -0.92
N THR A 39 -12.88 -4.03 -1.02
CA THR A 39 -12.44 -4.84 0.13
C THR A 39 -11.08 -4.35 0.67
N CYS A 40 -10.89 -3.03 0.76
CA CYS A 40 -9.66 -2.45 1.29
C CYS A 40 -9.69 -2.49 2.83
N LYS A 41 -8.59 -2.97 3.42
CA LYS A 41 -8.39 -2.93 4.87
C LYS A 41 -8.03 -1.50 5.28
N MET A 42 -8.84 -0.89 6.14
CA MET A 42 -8.45 0.36 6.80
C MET A 42 -7.38 0.07 7.86
N ILE A 43 -6.22 0.71 7.79
CA ILE A 43 -5.21 0.66 8.85
C ILE A 43 -5.49 1.80 9.83
N THR A 44 -5.78 1.43 11.08
CA THR A 44 -6.05 2.37 12.18
C THR A 44 -5.07 2.11 13.31
N THR A 45 -4.56 3.17 13.92
CA THR A 45 -3.72 3.15 15.13
C THR A 45 -4.41 3.95 16.23
N SER A 46 -4.23 3.57 17.50
CA SER A 46 -4.88 4.26 18.63
C SER A 46 -3.96 5.24 19.36
N THR A 47 -2.64 5.06 19.27
CA THR A 47 -1.66 5.87 19.99
C THR A 47 -0.64 6.55 19.07
N ILE A 48 -0.04 7.66 19.54
CA ILE A 48 1.02 8.38 18.81
C ILE A 48 2.25 7.48 18.53
N PRO A 49 2.77 6.69 19.49
CA PRO A 49 3.92 5.83 19.25
C PRO A 49 3.64 4.73 18.21
N GLU A 50 2.43 4.18 18.17
CA GLU A 50 2.04 3.20 17.15
C GLU A 50 1.97 3.80 15.76
N LEU A 51 1.35 4.98 15.62
CA LEU A 51 1.31 5.71 14.35
C LEU A 51 2.74 6.01 13.87
N SER A 52 3.60 6.52 14.75
CA SER A 52 4.99 6.83 14.44
C SER A 52 5.77 5.58 13.97
N LYS A 53 5.63 4.44 14.66
CA LYS A 53 6.24 3.17 14.26
C LYS A 53 5.74 2.69 12.90
N LEU A 54 4.43 2.78 12.64
CA LEU A 54 3.84 2.40 11.36
C LEU A 54 4.37 3.28 10.22
N LEU A 55 4.42 4.60 10.44
CA LEU A 55 4.94 5.54 9.45
C LEU A 55 6.44 5.35 9.20
N ALA A 56 7.24 5.11 10.24
CA ALA A 56 8.65 4.77 10.09
C ALA A 56 8.86 3.44 9.33
N PHE A 57 7.95 2.48 9.54
CA PHE A 57 7.95 1.22 8.81
C PHE A 57 7.60 1.41 7.33
N LEU A 58 6.56 2.16 7.00
CA LEU A 58 6.16 2.43 5.62
C LEU A 58 7.05 3.46 4.92
N GLY A 59 7.72 4.34 5.66
CA GLY A 59 8.59 5.39 5.13
C GLY A 59 9.88 4.90 4.48
N ASN A 60 10.10 3.58 4.41
CA ASN A 60 11.19 3.00 3.65
C ASN A 60 10.80 2.83 2.18
N GLU A 61 11.46 3.57 1.29
CA GLU A 61 11.20 3.56 -0.15
C GLU A 61 11.24 2.14 -0.76
N GLN A 62 12.19 1.30 -0.36
CA GLN A 62 12.32 -0.04 -0.93
C GLN A 62 11.13 -0.94 -0.55
N ARG A 63 10.57 -0.79 0.66
CA ARG A 63 9.34 -1.49 1.04
C ARG A 63 8.15 -1.05 0.20
N LEU A 64 8.04 0.27 -0.06
CA LEU A 64 6.98 0.80 -0.92
C LEU A 64 7.13 0.33 -2.36
N ARG A 65 8.37 0.27 -2.89
CA ARG A 65 8.65 -0.31 -4.22
C ARG A 65 8.26 -1.78 -4.29
N ILE A 66 8.53 -2.57 -3.24
CA ILE A 66 8.07 -3.97 -3.17
C ILE A 66 6.55 -4.03 -3.19
N LEU A 67 5.86 -3.27 -2.34
CA LEU A 67 4.40 -3.24 -2.32
C LEU A 67 3.81 -2.86 -3.69
N LYS A 68 4.41 -1.87 -4.37
CA LYS A 68 4.03 -1.47 -5.73
C LYS A 68 4.22 -2.62 -6.74
N SER A 69 5.36 -3.32 -6.69
CA SER A 69 5.67 -4.44 -7.60
C SER A 69 4.66 -5.58 -7.49
N ILE A 70 4.09 -5.83 -6.31
CA ILE A 70 3.12 -6.92 -6.06
C ILE A 70 1.67 -6.46 -5.83
N ALA A 71 1.33 -5.23 -6.25
CA ALA A 71 0.00 -4.66 -6.05
C ALA A 71 -1.06 -5.32 -6.94
N GLU A 72 -0.77 -5.44 -8.23
CA GLU A 72 -1.71 -5.98 -9.23
C GLU A 72 -1.53 -7.49 -9.42
N GLU A 73 -0.28 -7.95 -9.43
CA GLU A 73 0.10 -9.33 -9.71
C GLU A 73 0.94 -9.91 -8.59
N GLU A 74 0.81 -11.21 -8.36
CA GLU A 74 1.65 -11.91 -7.41
C GLU A 74 3.00 -12.24 -8.04
N LYS A 75 4.09 -12.07 -7.28
CA LYS A 75 5.45 -12.33 -7.76
C LYS A 75 6.25 -13.12 -6.73
N TYR A 76 7.27 -13.85 -7.16
CA TYR A 76 8.23 -14.47 -6.24
C TYR A 76 9.44 -13.56 -6.01
N ALA A 77 10.20 -13.81 -4.93
CA ALA A 77 11.25 -12.90 -4.47
C ALA A 77 12.34 -12.58 -5.51
N ARG A 78 12.58 -13.48 -6.47
CA ARG A 78 13.54 -13.26 -7.57
C ARG A 78 13.02 -12.23 -8.58
N GLU A 79 11.76 -12.30 -9.01
CA GLU A 79 11.19 -11.30 -9.95
C GLU A 79 11.25 -9.90 -9.33
N ILE A 80 10.84 -9.80 -8.07
CA ILE A 80 10.85 -8.54 -7.30
C ILE A 80 12.28 -7.98 -7.20
N SER A 81 13.28 -8.85 -6.98
CA SER A 81 14.69 -8.44 -6.89
C SER A 81 15.23 -7.90 -8.21
N GLU A 82 14.82 -8.51 -9.32
CA GLU A 82 15.25 -8.13 -10.67
C GLU A 82 14.58 -6.81 -11.09
N GLU A 83 13.30 -6.64 -10.77
CA GLU A 83 12.53 -5.42 -11.05
C GLU A 83 13.03 -4.20 -10.25
N ILE A 84 13.29 -4.37 -8.95
CA ILE A 84 13.65 -3.24 -8.06
C ILE A 84 15.18 -3.06 -7.96
N SER A 85 15.97 -3.97 -8.55
CA SER A 85 17.44 -3.95 -8.52
C SER A 85 18.05 -3.97 -7.11
N ILE A 86 17.46 -4.77 -6.20
CA ILE A 86 17.98 -5.01 -4.85
C ILE A 86 18.23 -6.50 -4.60
N SER A 87 19.07 -6.84 -3.62
CA SER A 87 19.42 -8.24 -3.39
C SER A 87 18.19 -9.09 -3.00
N ARG A 88 18.13 -10.33 -3.51
CA ARG A 88 17.08 -11.31 -3.16
C ARG A 88 16.97 -11.53 -1.66
N THR A 89 18.08 -11.49 -0.93
CA THR A 89 18.11 -11.59 0.53
C THR A 89 17.34 -10.45 1.18
N LEU A 90 17.56 -9.21 0.73
CA LEU A 90 16.89 -8.03 1.26
C LEU A 90 15.39 -8.04 0.95
N VAL A 91 15.01 -8.43 -0.28
CA VAL A 91 13.60 -8.65 -0.65
C VAL A 91 12.92 -9.63 0.30
N ASN A 92 13.54 -10.78 0.57
CA ASN A 92 12.97 -11.77 1.49
C ASN A 92 12.81 -11.23 2.92
N ILE A 93 13.74 -10.41 3.40
CA ILE A 93 13.64 -9.75 4.71
C ILE A 93 12.44 -8.80 4.74
N TYR A 94 12.31 -7.95 3.71
CA TYR A 94 11.19 -7.00 3.63
C TYR A 94 9.85 -7.70 3.46
N LEU A 95 9.74 -8.72 2.62
CA LEU A 95 8.51 -9.51 2.47
C LEU A 95 8.08 -10.16 3.78
N LYS A 96 9.02 -10.73 4.55
CA LYS A 96 8.71 -11.28 5.90
C LYS A 96 8.21 -10.21 6.86
N GLN A 97 8.79 -9.01 6.83
CA GLN A 97 8.34 -7.90 7.67
C GLN A 97 6.95 -7.41 7.26
N LEU A 98 6.71 -7.24 5.96
CA LEU A 98 5.43 -6.81 5.40
C LEU A 98 4.32 -7.84 5.64
N GLU A 99 4.64 -9.13 5.56
CA GLU A 99 3.72 -10.23 5.87
C GLU A 99 3.35 -10.24 7.35
N ARG A 100 4.32 -10.04 8.26
CA ARG A 100 4.05 -9.87 9.70
C ARG A 100 3.19 -8.66 10.01
N ALA A 101 3.33 -7.58 9.24
CA ALA A 101 2.47 -6.39 9.33
C ALA A 101 1.08 -6.61 8.70
N GLY A 102 0.84 -7.75 8.05
CA GLY A 102 -0.41 -8.05 7.36
C GLY A 102 -0.67 -7.19 6.12
N LEU A 103 0.39 -6.66 5.51
CA LEU A 103 0.34 -5.86 4.27
C LEU A 103 0.60 -6.70 3.02
N VAL A 104 1.12 -7.92 3.21
CA VAL A 104 1.45 -8.86 2.14
C VAL A 104 1.01 -10.26 2.57
N THR A 105 0.54 -11.06 1.62
CA THR A 105 0.28 -12.48 1.80
C THR A 105 1.23 -13.30 0.94
N GLY A 106 1.86 -14.34 1.51
CA GLY A 106 2.67 -15.29 0.79
C GLY A 106 2.00 -16.66 0.65
N THR A 107 1.93 -17.21 -0.57
CA THR A 107 1.43 -18.56 -0.86
C THR A 107 2.51 -19.40 -1.51
N SER A 108 2.75 -20.59 -0.98
CA SER A 108 3.69 -21.55 -1.56
C SER A 108 2.98 -22.42 -2.58
N ARG A 109 3.55 -22.54 -3.78
CA ARG A 109 3.08 -23.46 -4.84
C ARG A 109 4.25 -24.29 -5.33
N VAL A 110 3.98 -25.54 -5.68
CA VAL A 110 4.96 -26.38 -6.38
C VAL A 110 4.81 -26.08 -7.86
N THR A 111 5.90 -25.73 -8.53
CA THR A 111 5.90 -25.64 -9.99
C THR A 111 6.07 -27.02 -10.58
N ASP A 112 5.32 -27.33 -11.63
CA ASP A 112 5.53 -28.57 -12.36
C ASP A 112 6.79 -28.43 -13.23
N ASP A 113 7.67 -29.43 -13.14
CA ASP A 113 8.85 -29.69 -13.98
C ASP A 113 9.91 -28.55 -14.13
N PRO A 114 11.04 -28.58 -13.39
CA PRO A 114 11.30 -29.43 -12.23
C PRO A 114 10.44 -29.02 -11.03
N PRO A 115 10.06 -29.98 -10.16
CA PRO A 115 9.32 -29.69 -8.94
C PRO A 115 10.13 -28.79 -8.01
N LEU A 116 9.78 -27.50 -8.02
CA LEU A 116 10.39 -26.51 -7.14
C LEU A 116 9.28 -25.80 -6.37
N MET A 117 9.42 -25.78 -5.05
CA MET A 117 8.56 -24.99 -4.19
C MET A 117 8.91 -23.51 -4.38
N ARG A 118 8.00 -22.75 -4.99
CA ARG A 118 8.11 -21.29 -5.12
C ARG A 118 7.07 -20.63 -4.24
N ARG A 119 7.48 -19.57 -3.55
CA ARG A 119 6.57 -18.74 -2.75
C ARG A 119 6.26 -17.46 -3.50
N TYR A 120 4.99 -17.25 -3.77
CA TYR A 120 4.43 -16.08 -4.44
C TYR A 120 3.88 -15.13 -3.39
N TYR A 121 4.03 -13.83 -3.64
CA TYR A 121 3.63 -12.77 -2.73
C TYR A 121 2.71 -11.79 -3.43
N ARG A 122 1.66 -11.35 -2.74
CA ARG A 122 0.70 -10.35 -3.21
C ARG A 122 0.46 -9.32 -2.11
N ALA A 123 0.34 -8.05 -2.47
CA ALA A 123 -0.05 -7.02 -1.53
C ALA A 123 -1.51 -7.19 -1.10
N VAL A 124 -1.79 -6.93 0.17
CA VAL A 124 -3.16 -6.82 0.67
C VAL A 124 -3.64 -5.39 0.39
N PRO A 125 -4.79 -5.16 -0.26
CA PRO A 125 -5.32 -3.81 -0.44
C PRO A 125 -5.57 -3.14 0.91
N PHE A 126 -4.92 -1.99 1.14
CA PHE A 126 -5.06 -1.23 2.37
C PHE A 126 -5.08 0.27 2.13
N GLU A 127 -5.64 1.01 3.07
CA GLU A 127 -5.60 2.47 3.11
C GLU A 127 -5.10 2.94 4.47
N LEU A 128 -4.25 3.97 4.46
CA LEU A 128 -3.76 4.68 5.63
C LEU A 128 -4.07 6.17 5.46
N VAL A 129 -4.90 6.71 6.35
CA VAL A 129 -5.27 8.12 6.35
C VAL A 129 -4.67 8.79 7.58
N VAL A 130 -3.75 9.73 7.36
CA VAL A 130 -3.18 10.56 8.42
C VAL A 130 -3.70 11.98 8.26
N SER A 131 -4.35 12.50 9.30
CA SER A 131 -4.89 13.86 9.35
C SER A 131 -4.64 14.48 10.71
N LEU A 132 -4.64 15.81 10.79
CA LEU A 132 -4.49 16.52 12.06
C LEU A 132 -5.60 16.14 13.05
N ASP A 133 -6.83 15.94 12.57
CA ASP A 133 -7.95 15.54 13.41
C ASP A 133 -7.81 14.10 13.93
N ALA A 134 -7.21 13.21 13.14
CA ALA A 134 -6.89 11.86 13.60
C ALA A 134 -5.82 11.88 14.68
N ILE A 135 -4.75 12.67 14.50
CA ILE A 135 -3.65 12.80 15.47
C ILE A 135 -4.15 13.39 16.80
N LYS A 136 -5.00 14.43 16.75
CA LYS A 136 -5.58 15.06 17.96
C LYS A 136 -6.41 14.11 18.83
N LYS A 137 -6.94 13.03 18.25
CA LYS A 137 -7.81 12.07 18.93
C LYS A 137 -7.04 10.88 19.51
N MET A 138 -5.74 10.77 19.23
CA MET A 138 -4.92 9.66 19.70
C MET A 138 -4.50 9.88 21.15
N GLU A 139 -4.35 8.76 21.85
CA GLU A 139 -3.75 8.74 23.18
C GLU A 139 -2.21 8.86 23.05
N GLU A 140 -1.58 9.41 24.08
CA GLU A 140 -0.11 9.59 24.16
C GLU A 140 0.63 8.25 24.32
#